data_AF-A0A0K8RF35-F1
#
_entry.id   AF-A0A0K8RF35-F1
#
_cell.length_a   1.000
_cell.length_b   1.000
_cell.length_c   1.000
_cell.angle_alpha   90.00
_cell.angle_beta   90.00
_cell.angle_gamma   90.00
#
_symmetry.space_group_name_H-M   'P 1'
#
loop_
_entity.id
_entity.type
_entity.pdbx_description
1 polymer ?
#
loop_
_entity_poly.entity_id
_entity_poly.type
_entity_poly.pdbx_seq_one_letter_code
_entity_poly.pdbx_strand_id
1 'polypeptide(L)'
;MNWDGSSDHGLFQINDRYWCSPPGPKNECQIDCSALEDDDLTDDLECVRLIYERHGFRAWAVWGSVCRSINYSTYLSDCGYVQPRSSYFYTYFNPLKK
;
A
#
# COMPACT_ATOMS: atom_id res chain seq x y z
N MET A 1 14.33 8.26 9.00
CA MET A 1 15.65 8.30 8.34
C MET A 1 16.32 6.93 8.47
N ASN A 2 16.59 6.31 7.33
CA ASN A 2 17.26 5.04 7.17
C ASN A 2 18.79 5.22 7.16
N TRP A 3 19.53 4.13 7.31
CA TRP A 3 21.00 4.14 7.38
C TRP A 3 21.68 4.73 6.13
N ASP A 4 20.98 4.73 4.99
CA ASP A 4 21.43 5.23 3.71
C ASP A 4 21.04 6.69 3.43
N GLY A 5 20.43 7.36 4.41
CA GLY A 5 19.99 8.75 4.33
C GLY A 5 18.61 8.97 3.72
N SER A 6 17.94 7.91 3.23
CA SER A 6 16.55 7.96 2.77
C SER A 6 15.57 8.05 3.94
N SER A 7 14.32 8.40 3.65
CA SER A 7 13.20 8.33 4.60
C SER A 7 12.01 7.59 4.00
N ASP A 8 11.23 6.98 4.88
CA ASP A 8 9.99 6.30 4.54
C ASP A 8 8.81 7.18 4.98
N HIS A 9 7.87 7.41 4.07
CA HIS A 9 6.80 8.39 4.20
C HIS A 9 5.45 7.70 4.37
N GLY A 10 4.58 8.32 5.17
CA GLY A 10 3.17 7.94 5.24
C GLY A 10 2.87 6.62 5.91
N LEU A 11 1.58 6.26 5.85
CA LEU A 11 1.05 5.01 6.42
C LEU A 11 1.71 3.77 5.82
N PHE A 12 2.01 3.80 4.52
CA PHE A 12 2.59 2.69 3.80
C PHE A 12 4.12 2.69 3.81
N GLN A 13 4.77 3.64 4.50
CA GLN A 13 6.23 3.71 4.64
C GLN A 13 6.94 3.62 3.27
N ILE A 14 6.55 4.49 2.34
CA ILE A 14 7.07 4.56 0.97
C ILE A 14 8.38 5.35 0.95
N ASN A 15 9.43 4.77 0.38
CA ASN A 15 10.78 5.31 0.48
C ASN A 15 11.08 6.43 -0.55
N ASP A 16 11.57 7.58 -0.09
CA ASP A 16 11.94 8.76 -0.91
C ASP A 16 13.12 8.51 -1.86
N ARG A 17 13.92 7.46 -1.66
CA ARG A 17 15.03 7.15 -2.56
C ARG A 17 14.56 6.80 -3.97
N TYR A 18 13.32 6.34 -4.11
CA TYR A 18 12.80 5.77 -5.35
C TYR A 18 11.45 6.37 -5.78
N TRP A 19 10.51 6.54 -4.85
CA TRP A 19 9.10 6.62 -5.21
C TRP A 19 8.54 8.05 -5.21
N CYS A 20 9.00 8.92 -4.33
CA CYS A 20 8.55 10.31 -4.20
C CYS A 20 9.73 11.28 -4.09
N SER A 21 9.51 12.55 -4.43
CA SER A 21 10.51 13.63 -4.27
C SER A 21 9.79 14.98 -4.21
N PRO A 22 10.27 15.98 -3.45
CA PRO A 22 11.49 16.00 -2.62
C PRO A 22 11.34 15.25 -1.27
N PRO A 23 12.45 14.87 -0.58
CA PRO A 23 13.86 15.19 -0.88
C PRO A 23 14.57 14.14 -1.76
N GLY A 24 13.84 13.08 -2.14
CA GLY A 24 14.33 11.97 -2.94
C GLY A 24 15.03 12.36 -4.25
N PRO A 25 16.04 11.62 -4.71
CA PRO A 25 16.66 11.83 -6.01
C PRO A 25 15.82 11.30 -7.18
N LYS A 26 14.72 10.57 -6.89
CA LYS A 26 13.84 9.94 -7.88
C LYS A 26 12.39 10.17 -7.50
N ASN A 27 11.49 10.07 -8.47
CA ASN A 27 10.06 10.25 -8.24
C ASN A 27 9.24 9.39 -9.20
N GLU A 28 9.26 8.07 -8.99
CA GLU A 28 8.55 7.15 -9.88
C GLU A 28 7.02 7.21 -9.75
N CYS A 29 6.50 7.69 -8.62
CA CYS A 29 5.08 7.94 -8.43
C CYS A 29 4.64 9.35 -8.89
N GLN A 30 5.58 10.23 -9.24
CA GLN A 30 5.32 11.61 -9.70
C GLN A 30 4.57 12.48 -8.68
N ILE A 31 4.87 12.31 -7.39
CA ILE A 31 4.25 13.03 -6.26
C ILE A 31 5.31 13.60 -5.31
N ASP A 32 4.95 14.65 -4.59
CA ASP A 32 5.76 15.17 -3.48
C ASP A 32 5.67 14.20 -2.29
N CYS A 33 6.77 13.94 -1.57
CA CYS A 33 6.74 13.00 -0.45
C CYS A 33 5.81 13.45 0.69
N SER A 34 5.48 14.73 0.78
CA SER A 34 4.52 15.25 1.75
C SER A 34 3.06 14.88 1.43
N ALA A 35 2.73 14.56 0.18
CA ALA A 35 1.38 14.10 -0.17
C ALA A 35 1.05 12.75 0.50
N LEU A 36 2.07 11.89 0.62
CA LEU A 36 1.97 10.61 1.33
C LEU A 36 1.77 10.74 2.84
N GLU A 37 1.87 11.94 3.42
CA GLU A 37 1.82 12.18 4.86
C GLU A 37 0.54 12.89 5.31
N ASP A 38 -0.40 13.15 4.39
CA ASP A 38 -1.68 13.74 4.71
C ASP A 38 -2.77 12.68 4.97
N ASP A 39 -4.01 13.14 5.15
CA ASP A 39 -5.15 12.26 5.49
C ASP A 39 -5.82 11.64 4.24
N ASP A 40 -5.56 12.15 3.03
CA ASP A 40 -6.12 11.66 1.77
C ASP A 40 -5.24 10.56 1.16
N LEU A 41 -5.64 9.31 1.36
CA LEU A 41 -4.88 8.15 0.87
C LEU A 41 -4.99 7.91 -0.65
N THR A 42 -5.57 8.82 -1.43
CA THR A 42 -5.85 8.58 -2.86
C THR A 42 -4.55 8.38 -3.64
N ASP A 43 -3.58 9.28 -3.51
CA ASP A 43 -2.29 9.18 -4.19
C ASP A 43 -1.38 8.11 -3.58
N ASP A 44 -1.46 7.89 -2.26
CA ASP A 44 -0.81 6.75 -1.61
C ASP A 44 -1.20 5.43 -2.29
N LEU A 45 -2.51 5.20 -2.46
CA LEU A 45 -3.02 3.95 -3.00
C LEU A 45 -2.64 3.77 -4.48
N GLU A 46 -2.52 4.86 -5.24
CA GLU A 46 -2.00 4.82 -6.60
C GLU A 46 -0.52 4.43 -6.62
N CYS A 47 0.31 5.03 -5.76
CA CYS A 47 1.73 4.70 -5.64
C CYS A 47 1.94 3.27 -5.12
N VAL A 48 1.18 2.82 -4.12
CA VAL A 48 1.21 1.44 -3.61
C VAL A 48 0.85 0.43 -4.69
N ARG A 49 -0.16 0.70 -5.52
CA ARG A 49 -0.51 -0.18 -6.65
C ARG A 49 0.65 -0.31 -7.62
N LEU A 50 1.30 0.80 -7.98
CA LEU A 50 2.47 0.80 -8.85
C LEU A 50 3.61 -0.04 -8.26
N ILE A 51 3.93 0.14 -6.98
CA ILE A 51 4.97 -0.63 -6.28
C ILE A 51 4.61 -2.12 -6.26
N TYR A 52 3.35 -2.43 -5.95
CA TYR A 52 2.85 -3.80 -5.89
C TYR A 52 2.90 -4.50 -7.26
N GLU A 53 2.51 -3.82 -8.33
CA GLU A 53 2.60 -4.37 -9.69
C GLU A 53 4.04 -4.73 -10.07
N ARG A 54 5.03 -3.97 -9.57
CA ARG A 54 6.45 -4.18 -9.88
C ARG A 54 7.16 -5.18 -8.98
N HIS A 55 6.84 -5.18 -7.68
CA HIS A 55 7.62 -5.89 -6.66
C HIS A 55 6.78 -6.79 -5.75
N GLY A 56 5.45 -6.70 -5.86
CA GLY A 56 4.51 -7.28 -4.91
C GLY A 56 4.75 -6.78 -3.48
N PHE A 57 4.24 -7.51 -2.49
CA PHE A 57 4.43 -7.15 -1.08
C PHE A 57 5.88 -7.25 -0.58
N ARG A 58 6.81 -7.80 -1.39
CA ARG A 58 8.23 -7.90 -1.03
C ARG A 58 8.95 -6.55 -1.04
N ALA A 59 8.35 -5.50 -1.59
CA ALA A 59 8.87 -4.14 -1.47
C ALA A 59 8.91 -3.66 0.00
N TRP A 60 8.04 -4.18 0.87
CA TRP A 60 8.01 -3.86 2.28
C TRP A 60 8.84 -4.87 3.08
N ALA A 61 9.97 -4.44 3.64
CA ALA A 61 10.93 -5.30 4.34
C ALA A 61 10.28 -6.14 5.46
N VAL A 62 9.34 -5.56 6.20
CA VAL A 62 8.66 -6.19 7.35
C VAL A 62 7.61 -7.22 6.92
N TRP A 63 7.04 -7.11 5.71
CA TRP A 63 5.94 -7.97 5.28
C TRP A 63 6.33 -9.46 5.28
N GLY A 64 7.56 -9.78 4.91
CA GLY A 64 8.02 -11.16 4.83
C GLY A 64 8.02 -11.90 6.17
N SER A 65 8.40 -11.22 7.26
CA SER A 65 8.50 -11.79 8.60
C SER A 65 7.18 -11.72 9.37
N VAL A 66 6.38 -10.69 9.13
CA VAL A 66 5.14 -10.45 9.89
C VAL A 66 3.91 -10.95 9.16
N CYS A 67 3.83 -10.76 7.83
CA CYS A 67 2.57 -10.85 7.12
C CYS A 67 2.43 -12.08 6.21
N ARG A 68 3.51 -12.72 5.78
CA ARG A 68 3.44 -13.76 4.72
C ARG A 68 2.53 -14.96 5.04
N SER A 69 2.44 -15.35 6.30
CA SER A 69 1.78 -16.61 6.70
C SER A 69 0.78 -16.42 7.84
N ILE A 70 0.18 -15.23 7.95
CA ILE A 70 -0.80 -14.92 8.99
C ILE A 70 -2.23 -15.00 8.45
N ASN A 71 -3.18 -15.24 9.33
CA ASN A 71 -4.58 -15.07 9.01
C ASN A 71 -4.97 -13.59 9.17
N TYR A 72 -5.12 -12.88 8.06
CA TYR A 72 -5.47 -11.44 8.09
C TYR A 72 -6.85 -11.15 8.67
N SER A 73 -7.75 -12.14 8.77
CA SER A 73 -9.09 -11.92 9.30
C SER A 73 -9.08 -11.38 10.73
N THR A 74 -8.01 -11.59 11.49
CA THR A 74 -7.86 -11.06 12.85
C THR A 74 -7.70 -9.54 12.87
N TYR A 75 -7.15 -8.93 11.82
CA TYR A 75 -7.04 -7.47 11.72
C TYR A 75 -8.36 -6.82 11.30
N LEU A 76 -9.30 -7.61 10.79
CA LEU A 76 -10.58 -7.16 10.24
C LEU A 76 -11.78 -7.64 11.07
N SER A 77 -11.55 -8.39 12.16
CA SER A 77 -12.63 -9.09 12.88
C SER A 77 -13.63 -8.15 13.52
N ASP A 78 -13.15 -6.99 13.94
CA ASP A 78 -13.93 -6.00 14.70
C ASP A 78 -14.32 -4.81 13.81
N CYS A 79 -13.78 -4.77 12.59
CA CYS A 79 -14.35 -3.95 11.54
C CYS A 79 -15.69 -4.59 11.15
N GLY A 80 -16.67 -3.78 10.75
CA GLY A 80 -17.93 -4.27 10.15
C GLY A 80 -17.72 -4.94 8.79
N TYR A 81 -16.65 -5.72 8.62
CA TYR A 81 -16.27 -6.45 7.45
C TYR A 81 -17.33 -7.51 7.20
N VAL A 82 -18.35 -7.12 6.44
CA VAL A 82 -19.22 -8.07 5.76
C VAL A 82 -18.31 -8.83 4.80
N GLN A 83 -17.82 -9.99 5.24
CA GLN A 83 -17.19 -10.95 4.35
C GLN A 83 -18.06 -11.07 3.09
N PRO A 84 -17.50 -11.11 1.88
CA PRO A 84 -18.26 -11.38 0.66
C PRO A 84 -18.66 -12.87 0.64
N ARG A 85 -19.51 -13.27 1.59
CA ARG A 85 -20.24 -14.54 1.59
C ARG A 85 -21.72 -14.35 1.24
N SER A 86 -22.12 -13.12 0.93
CA SER A 86 -23.45 -12.85 0.38
C SER A 86 -23.39 -12.93 -1.15
N SER A 87 -24.26 -13.77 -1.73
CA SER A 87 -24.50 -13.88 -3.17
C SER A 87 -24.79 -12.53 -3.86
N TYR A 88 -25.19 -11.52 -3.08
CA TYR A 88 -25.41 -10.15 -3.55
C TYR A 88 -24.14 -9.48 -4.08
N PHE A 89 -22.99 -9.64 -3.43
CA PHE A 89 -21.76 -8.95 -3.84
C PHE A 89 -21.22 -9.51 -5.17
N TYR A 90 -21.29 -10.83 -5.37
CA TYR A 90 -20.92 -11.50 -6.63
C TYR A 90 -21.81 -11.13 -7.82
N THR A 91 -23.06 -10.72 -7.57
CA THR A 91 -24.01 -10.36 -8.64
C THR A 91 -23.72 -8.98 -9.22
N TYR A 92 -23.25 -8.03 -8.39
CA TYR A 92 -23.08 -6.62 -8.80
C TYR A 92 -21.62 -6.17 -8.95
N PHE A 93 -20.68 -6.81 -8.28
CA PHE A 93 -19.26 -6.45 -8.29
C PHE A 93 -18.40 -7.69 -8.54
N ASN A 94 -18.49 -8.23 -9.75
CA ASN A 94 -17.66 -9.37 -10.17
C ASN A 94 -16.37 -8.87 -10.87
N PRO A 95 -15.21 -8.87 -10.20
CA PRO A 95 -13.95 -8.43 -10.80
C PRO A 95 -13.41 -9.38 -11.90
N LEU A 96 -14.03 -10.56 -12.10
CA LEU A 96 -13.68 -11.50 -13.17
C LEU A 96 -14.50 -11.32 -14.44
N LYS A 97 -15.41 -10.33 -14.48
CA LYS A 97 -16.05 -9.90 -15.73
C LYS A 97 -15.32 -8.66 -16.25
N LYS A 98 -14.22 -8.89 -16.95
CA LYS A 98 -13.75 -8.00 -18.00
C LYS A 98 -13.89 -8.71 -19.34
#